data_AF-A0A8S1QJB8-F1
#
_entry.id   AF-A0A8S1QJB8-F1
#
_cell.length_a   1.000
_cell.length_b   1.000
_cell.length_c   1.000
_cell.angle_alpha   90.00
_cell.angle_beta   90.00
_cell.angle_gamma   90.00
#
_symmetry.space_group_name_H-M   'P 1'
#
loop_
_entity.id
_entity.type
_entity.pdbx_description
1 polymer ?
#
loop_
_entity_poly.entity_id
_entity_poly.type
_entity_poly.pdbx_seq_one_letter_code
_entity_poly.pdbx_strand_id
1 'polypeptide(L)'
;MNNSRSTKGTNNLPVQTGDIEEYIQILYDHQKSCEKAGKYLEADQAKKRLAELKKELDQKNKYEVKDRHTNEKQEIEKAHLDEFNQFNEFWDQKMAEFDQEAQRVKEQVLQRHDEELKQFTDELENSIPVKPKDSAELLSLRKTEESLARQENYQEAHLTQQRILSMERDEYEKWNASRTTKIRNLISQLKLKQTNELGALQQRILSGQEEQRKIRSQELEKLLQKYQNVRKELTSQQNQEITRLDKTMKNQSIMQQSRMNSSKMINSQMKKGDEENFYIK
;
A
#
# COMPACT_ATOMS: atom_id res chain seq x y z
N MET A 1 -54.93 -45.85 59.44
CA MET A 1 -54.37 -47.09 58.86
C MET A 1 -53.38 -46.69 57.78
N ASN A 2 -52.12 -47.10 57.98
CA ASN A 2 -51.06 -47.41 57.02
C ASN A 2 -50.84 -46.47 55.81
N ASN A 3 -49.74 -45.71 55.82
CA ASN A 3 -48.41 -46.07 55.26
C ASN A 3 -48.39 -45.77 53.74
N SER A 4 -47.63 -44.80 53.22
CA SER A 4 -46.16 -44.91 53.15
C SER A 4 -45.47 -43.58 52.86
N ARG A 5 -44.38 -43.34 53.60
CA ARG A 5 -43.32 -42.36 53.34
C ARG A 5 -42.35 -42.85 52.26
N SER A 6 -41.67 -41.88 51.63
CA SER A 6 -40.34 -41.97 51.00
C SER A 6 -40.30 -42.66 49.61
N THR A 7 -39.82 -42.01 48.55
CA THR A 7 -38.43 -41.59 48.43
C THR A 7 -38.31 -40.29 47.62
N LYS A 8 -37.92 -39.20 48.30
CA LYS A 8 -37.22 -38.10 47.62
C LYS A 8 -35.86 -38.65 47.24
N GLY A 9 -35.54 -38.69 45.95
CA GLY A 9 -34.17 -38.89 45.50
C GLY A 9 -33.31 -37.76 46.07
N THR A 10 -32.57 -38.05 47.13
CA THR A 10 -31.60 -37.11 47.70
C THR A 10 -30.47 -36.97 46.67
N ASN A 11 -30.39 -35.82 46.02
CA ASN A 11 -29.20 -35.43 45.27
C ASN A 11 -28.04 -35.33 46.29
N ASN A 12 -27.27 -36.41 46.44
CA ASN A 12 -26.13 -36.51 47.36
C ASN A 12 -24.82 -36.03 46.72
N LEU A 13 -24.92 -35.31 45.59
CA LEU A 13 -23.76 -34.71 44.95
C LEU A 13 -23.29 -33.47 45.74
N PRO A 14 -21.96 -33.21 45.81
CA PRO A 14 -21.42 -31.96 46.32
C PRO A 14 -22.08 -30.76 45.63
N VAL A 15 -22.36 -29.70 46.39
CA VAL A 15 -22.88 -28.45 45.83
C VAL A 15 -21.83 -27.86 44.88
N GLN A 16 -22.26 -27.36 43.73
CA GLN A 16 -21.37 -26.70 42.78
C GLN A 16 -20.81 -25.42 43.41
N THR A 17 -19.50 -25.42 43.67
CA THR A 17 -18.73 -24.32 44.25
C THR A 17 -17.44 -24.14 43.44
N GLY A 18 -17.04 -22.89 43.17
CA GLY A 18 -15.83 -22.59 42.39
C GLY A 18 -16.05 -22.65 40.87
N ASP A 19 -14.96 -22.54 40.10
CA ASP A 19 -14.97 -22.71 38.64
C ASP A 19 -15.19 -24.19 38.26
N ILE A 20 -15.61 -24.45 37.02
CA ILE A 20 -15.94 -25.79 36.48
C ILE A 20 -14.80 -26.79 36.73
N GLU A 21 -13.55 -26.35 36.64
CA GLU A 21 -12.35 -27.16 36.89
C GLU A 21 -12.20 -27.57 38.36
N GLU A 22 -12.42 -26.62 39.28
CA GLU A 22 -12.41 -26.85 40.72
C GLU A 22 -13.55 -27.79 41.13
N TYR A 23 -14.72 -27.60 40.53
CA TYR A 23 -15.88 -28.48 40.78
C TYR A 23 -15.69 -29.89 40.19
N ILE A 24 -15.02 -30.03 39.03
CA ILE A 24 -14.61 -31.33 38.49
C ILE A 24 -13.67 -32.06 39.46
N GLN A 25 -12.74 -31.35 40.11
CA GLN A 25 -11.83 -31.95 41.09
C GLN A 25 -12.58 -32.39 42.35
N ILE A 26 -13.46 -31.54 42.90
CA ILE A 26 -14.31 -31.85 44.06
C ILE A 26 -15.19 -33.09 43.79
N LEU A 27 -15.80 -33.16 42.60
CA LEU A 27 -16.61 -34.31 42.20
C LEU A 27 -15.78 -35.59 42.01
N TYR A 28 -14.54 -35.48 41.54
CA TYR A 28 -13.64 -36.61 41.42
C TYR A 28 -13.25 -37.19 42.78
N ASP A 29 -12.92 -36.31 43.74
CA ASP A 29 -12.56 -36.72 45.10
C ASP A 29 -13.77 -37.30 45.86
N HIS A 30 -14.96 -36.75 45.62
CA HIS A 30 -16.22 -37.30 46.11
C HIS A 30 -16.51 -38.69 45.51
N GLN A 31 -16.34 -38.87 44.19
CA GLN A 31 -16.48 -40.17 43.54
C GLN A 31 -15.56 -41.21 44.20
N LYS A 32 -14.27 -40.87 44.39
CA LYS A 32 -13.28 -41.75 45.01
C LYS A 32 -13.62 -42.11 46.46
N SER A 33 -14.18 -41.16 47.19
CA SER A 33 -14.63 -41.37 48.57
C SER A 33 -15.85 -42.30 48.63
N CYS A 34 -16.82 -42.13 47.72
CA CYS A 34 -17.98 -43.00 47.61
C CYS A 34 -17.62 -44.43 47.15
N GLU A 35 -16.63 -44.59 46.26
CA GLU A 35 -16.07 -45.89 45.87
C GLU A 35 -15.45 -46.63 47.07
N LYS A 36 -14.67 -45.93 47.91
CA LYS A 36 -14.07 -46.50 49.13
C LYS A 36 -15.11 -46.86 50.20
N ALA A 37 -16.20 -46.10 50.30
CA ALA A 37 -17.27 -46.31 51.26
C ALA A 37 -18.34 -47.33 50.81
N GLY A 38 -18.20 -47.94 49.62
CA GLY A 38 -19.18 -48.90 49.08
C GLY A 38 -20.48 -48.26 48.56
N LYS A 39 -20.54 -46.94 48.43
CA LYS A 39 -21.71 -46.20 47.95
C LYS A 39 -21.72 -46.07 46.43
N TYR A 40 -21.89 -47.19 45.74
CA TYR A 40 -21.71 -47.25 44.28
C TYR A 40 -22.74 -46.43 43.47
N LEU A 41 -23.96 -46.27 43.97
CA LEU A 41 -24.98 -45.44 43.30
C LEU A 41 -24.58 -43.95 43.28
N GLU A 42 -24.02 -43.44 44.38
CA GLU A 42 -23.51 -42.07 44.47
C GLU A 42 -22.25 -41.88 43.61
N ALA A 43 -21.38 -42.89 43.55
CA ALA A 43 -20.22 -42.89 42.67
C ALA A 43 -20.60 -42.88 41.17
N ASP A 44 -21.66 -43.60 40.76
CA ASP A 44 -22.16 -43.59 39.38
C ASP A 44 -22.78 -42.23 39.01
N GLN A 45 -23.51 -41.60 39.94
CA GLN A 45 -24.05 -40.25 39.77
C GLN A 45 -22.92 -39.22 39.61
N ALA A 46 -21.89 -39.27 40.47
CA ALA A 46 -20.72 -38.41 40.37
C ALA A 46 -19.96 -38.62 39.05
N LYS A 47 -19.83 -39.88 38.60
CA LYS A 47 -19.19 -40.22 37.32
C LYS A 47 -19.95 -39.64 36.12
N LYS A 48 -21.29 -39.74 36.10
CA LYS A 48 -22.12 -39.15 35.03
C LYS A 48 -21.98 -37.63 34.99
N ARG A 49 -22.06 -36.98 36.16
CA ARG A 49 -21.91 -35.53 36.27
C ARG A 49 -20.51 -35.06 35.86
N LEU A 50 -19.46 -35.80 36.21
CA LEU A 50 -18.09 -35.53 35.75
C LEU A 50 -17.94 -35.60 34.24
N ALA A 51 -18.61 -36.56 33.58
CA ALA A 51 -18.57 -36.67 32.12
C ALA A 51 -19.26 -35.49 31.43
N GLU A 52 -20.38 -35.01 31.97
CA GLU A 52 -21.08 -33.81 31.50
C GLU A 52 -20.22 -32.55 31.66
N LEU A 53 -19.70 -32.31 32.86
CA LEU A 53 -18.90 -31.10 33.15
C LEU A 53 -17.60 -31.07 32.35
N LYS A 54 -16.97 -32.22 32.13
CA LYS A 54 -15.78 -32.29 31.24
C LYS A 54 -16.14 -31.94 29.80
N LYS A 55 -17.27 -32.43 29.29
CA LYS A 55 -17.76 -32.08 27.95
C LYS A 55 -18.08 -30.59 27.84
N GLU A 56 -18.64 -29.99 28.89
CA GLU A 56 -18.93 -28.55 28.96
C GLU A 56 -17.64 -27.72 28.98
N LEU A 57 -16.67 -28.10 29.81
CA LEU A 57 -15.34 -27.47 29.85
C LEU A 57 -14.61 -27.58 28.50
N ASP A 58 -14.67 -28.74 27.88
CA ASP A 58 -14.13 -29.01 26.55
C ASP A 58 -14.73 -28.09 25.47
N GLN A 59 -16.04 -27.84 25.55
CA GLN A 59 -16.72 -26.92 24.64
C GLN A 59 -16.32 -25.47 24.93
N LYS A 60 -16.32 -25.05 26.20
CA LYS A 60 -15.88 -23.71 26.63
C LYS A 60 -14.47 -23.41 26.12
N ASN A 61 -13.51 -24.30 26.34
CA ASN A 61 -12.12 -24.14 25.89
C ASN A 61 -12.01 -24.01 24.36
N LYS A 62 -12.81 -24.77 23.60
CA LYS A 62 -12.85 -24.64 22.13
C LYS A 62 -13.42 -23.30 21.68
N TYR A 63 -14.46 -22.80 22.34
CA TYR A 63 -15.03 -21.49 22.03
C TYR A 63 -14.06 -20.36 22.34
N GLU A 64 -13.40 -20.38 23.50
CA GLU A 64 -12.42 -19.36 23.89
C GLU A 64 -11.23 -19.30 22.92
N VAL A 65 -10.69 -20.45 22.51
CA VAL A 65 -9.61 -20.50 21.51
C VAL A 65 -10.10 -19.94 20.17
N LYS A 66 -11.29 -20.32 19.72
CA LYS A 66 -11.87 -19.82 18.46
C LYS A 66 -12.12 -18.31 18.49
N ASP A 67 -12.62 -17.79 19.61
CA ASP A 67 -12.86 -16.36 19.81
C ASP A 67 -11.54 -15.58 19.75
N ARG A 68 -10.53 -16.05 20.49
CA ARG A 68 -9.17 -15.47 20.45
C ARG A 68 -8.59 -15.45 19.03
N HIS A 69 -8.68 -16.58 18.31
CA HIS A 69 -8.20 -16.67 16.92
C HIS A 69 -8.90 -15.69 15.98
N THR A 70 -10.19 -15.46 16.22
CA THR A 70 -10.99 -14.51 15.45
C THR A 70 -10.54 -13.08 15.74
N ASN A 71 -10.31 -12.75 17.01
CA ASN A 71 -9.83 -11.43 17.43
C ASN A 71 -8.43 -11.12 16.89
N GLU A 72 -7.47 -12.05 17.02
CA GLU A 72 -6.12 -11.91 16.46
C GLU A 72 -6.14 -11.64 14.95
N LYS A 73 -7.02 -12.34 14.22
CA LYS A 73 -7.17 -12.14 12.78
C LYS A 73 -7.72 -10.75 12.46
N GLN A 74 -8.73 -10.29 13.20
CA GLN A 74 -9.29 -8.95 13.04
C GLN A 74 -8.26 -7.85 13.35
N GLU A 75 -7.45 -8.03 14.39
CA GLU A 75 -6.39 -7.09 14.75
C GLU A 75 -5.34 -6.97 13.63
N ILE A 76 -4.91 -8.11 13.05
CA ILE A 76 -3.99 -8.11 11.90
C ILE A 76 -4.61 -7.46 10.67
N GLU A 77 -5.88 -7.74 10.37
CA GLU A 77 -6.60 -7.12 9.25
C GLU A 77 -6.73 -5.60 9.43
N LYS A 78 -7.06 -5.14 10.64
CA LYS A 78 -7.13 -3.72 10.98
C LYS A 78 -5.77 -3.05 10.84
N ALA A 79 -4.73 -3.63 11.44
CA ALA A 79 -3.37 -3.08 11.36
C ALA A 79 -2.87 -3.01 9.91
N HIS A 80 -3.17 -4.03 9.09
CA HIS A 80 -2.81 -4.00 7.68
C HIS A 80 -3.59 -2.93 6.91
N LEU A 81 -4.88 -2.76 7.18
CA LEU A 81 -5.68 -1.72 6.56
C LEU A 81 -5.15 -0.32 6.90
N ASP A 82 -4.77 -0.10 8.15
CA ASP A 82 -4.15 1.16 8.60
C ASP A 82 -2.80 1.40 7.90
N GLU A 83 -1.91 0.39 7.83
CA GLU A 83 -0.66 0.48 7.06
C GLU A 83 -0.91 0.76 5.57
N PHE A 84 -1.92 0.13 4.97
CA PHE A 84 -2.28 0.31 3.57
C PHE A 84 -2.82 1.72 3.27
N ASN A 85 -3.64 2.27 4.17
CA ASN A 85 -4.15 3.63 4.05
C ASN A 85 -3.02 4.65 4.17
N GLN A 86 -2.13 4.50 5.16
CA GLN A 86 -0.96 5.35 5.33
C GLN A 86 -0.03 5.27 4.11
N PHE A 87 0.16 4.07 3.56
CA PHE A 87 0.95 3.87 2.34
C PHE A 87 0.36 4.66 1.16
N ASN A 88 -0.96 4.59 0.94
CA ASN A 88 -1.60 5.32 -0.14
C ASN A 88 -1.53 6.83 0.07
N GLU A 89 -1.83 7.32 1.28
CA GLU A 89 -1.77 8.74 1.61
C GLU A 89 -0.37 9.31 1.37
N PHE A 90 0.67 8.61 1.85
CA PHE A 90 2.06 8.99 1.63
C PHE A 90 2.39 9.07 0.13
N TRP A 91 2.01 8.07 -0.65
CA TRP A 91 2.33 8.03 -2.08
C TRP A 91 1.52 9.05 -2.89
N ASP A 92 0.25 9.27 -2.54
CA ASP A 92 -0.59 10.28 -3.16
C ASP A 92 -0.03 11.68 -2.90
N GLN A 93 0.39 11.97 -1.66
CA GLN A 93 1.06 13.22 -1.31
C GLN A 93 2.38 13.37 -2.08
N LYS A 94 3.25 12.36 -2.05
CA LYS A 94 4.56 12.39 -2.70
C LYS A 94 4.46 12.60 -4.21
N MET A 95 3.49 11.96 -4.87
CA MET A 95 3.24 12.16 -6.30
C MET A 95 2.68 13.55 -6.58
N ALA A 96 1.75 14.04 -5.76
CA ALA A 96 1.21 15.39 -5.90
C ALA A 96 2.30 16.47 -5.74
N GLU A 97 3.19 16.33 -4.77
CA GLU A 97 4.33 17.24 -4.56
C GLU A 97 5.27 17.24 -5.76
N PHE A 98 5.56 16.06 -6.33
CA PHE A 98 6.37 15.96 -7.55
C PHE A 98 5.72 16.66 -8.73
N ASP A 99 4.42 16.46 -8.94
CA ASP A 99 3.68 17.09 -10.05
C ASP A 99 3.62 18.61 -9.89
N GLN A 100 3.41 19.12 -8.68
CA GLN A 100 3.44 20.55 -8.38
C GLN A 100 4.83 21.15 -8.67
N GLU A 101 5.89 20.50 -8.22
CA GLU A 101 7.26 20.98 -8.45
C GLU A 101 7.62 20.92 -9.94
N ALA A 102 7.26 19.84 -10.64
CA ALA A 102 7.45 19.70 -12.08
C ALA A 102 6.74 20.83 -12.86
N GLN A 103 5.51 21.16 -12.46
CA GLN A 103 4.76 22.25 -13.06
C GLN A 103 5.39 23.62 -12.77
N ARG A 104 5.86 23.85 -11.55
CA ARG A 104 6.58 25.06 -11.15
C ARG A 104 7.84 25.27 -12.00
N VAL A 105 8.65 24.23 -12.15
CA VAL A 105 9.87 24.27 -12.98
C VAL A 105 9.54 24.56 -14.44
N LYS A 106 8.49 23.92 -14.97
CA LYS A 106 8.02 24.18 -16.35
C LYS A 106 7.59 25.63 -16.54
N GLU A 107 6.85 26.19 -15.60
CA GLU A 107 6.41 27.59 -15.64
C GLU A 107 7.59 28.57 -15.59
N GLN A 108 8.57 28.32 -14.73
CA GLN A 108 9.81 29.12 -14.66
C GLN A 108 10.58 29.10 -16.00
N VAL A 109 10.67 27.94 -16.66
CA VAL A 109 11.32 27.84 -17.98
C VAL A 109 10.54 28.64 -19.03
N LEU A 110 9.21 28.54 -19.04
CA LEU A 110 8.36 29.31 -19.96
C LEU A 110 8.50 30.82 -19.75
N GLN A 111 8.50 31.28 -18.50
CA GLN A 111 8.70 32.69 -18.18
C GLN A 111 10.07 33.17 -18.66
N ARG A 112 11.13 32.40 -18.37
CA ARG A 112 12.49 32.71 -18.85
C ARG A 112 12.56 32.76 -20.38
N HIS A 113 11.87 31.85 -21.08
CA HIS A 113 11.81 31.84 -22.54
C HIS A 113 11.13 33.09 -23.11
N ASP A 114 10.07 33.58 -22.47
CA ASP A 114 9.38 34.81 -22.89
C ASP A 114 10.26 36.05 -22.69
N GLU A 115 10.90 36.16 -21.53
CA GLU A 115 11.85 37.23 -21.21
C GLU A 115 13.06 37.23 -22.17
N GLU A 116 13.64 36.06 -22.42
CA GLU A 116 14.74 35.88 -23.38
C GLU A 116 14.32 36.26 -24.80
N LEU A 117 13.12 35.83 -25.23
CA LEU A 117 12.60 36.15 -26.56
C LEU A 117 12.40 37.66 -26.75
N LYS A 118 11.88 38.34 -25.73
CA LYS A 118 11.70 39.79 -25.73
C LYS A 118 13.04 40.51 -25.83
N GLN A 119 13.97 40.19 -24.93
CA GLN A 119 15.31 40.80 -24.92
C GLN A 119 16.04 40.57 -26.23
N PHE A 120 16.01 39.34 -26.75
CA PHE A 120 16.66 38.99 -28.01
C PHE A 120 16.03 39.72 -29.21
N THR A 121 14.71 39.90 -29.22
CA THR A 121 14.04 40.66 -30.27
C THR A 121 14.47 42.13 -30.24
N ASP A 122 14.47 42.75 -29.06
CA ASP A 122 14.92 44.13 -28.88
C ASP A 122 16.40 44.31 -29.29
N GLU A 123 17.26 43.35 -28.94
CA GLU A 123 18.67 43.35 -29.35
C GLU A 123 18.85 43.23 -30.86
N LEU A 124 18.07 42.38 -31.53
CA LEU A 124 18.11 42.24 -32.99
C LEU A 124 17.62 43.49 -33.71
N GLU A 125 16.58 44.13 -33.19
CA GLU A 125 16.05 45.37 -33.76
C GLU A 125 17.05 46.53 -33.64
N ASN A 126 17.74 46.62 -32.50
CA ASN A 126 18.72 47.68 -32.25
C ASN A 126 20.08 47.44 -32.93
N SER A 127 20.52 46.18 -33.05
CA SER A 127 21.84 45.86 -33.59
C SER A 127 21.88 45.81 -35.13
N ILE A 128 20.76 45.55 -35.80
CA ILE A 128 20.72 45.47 -37.27
C ILE A 128 20.30 46.82 -37.86
N PRO A 129 21.17 47.50 -38.63
CA PRO A 129 20.90 48.85 -39.14
C PRO A 129 19.57 48.97 -39.89
N VAL A 130 18.81 50.01 -39.59
CA VAL A 130 17.50 50.25 -40.22
C VAL A 130 17.66 50.69 -41.68
N LYS A 131 18.70 51.48 -41.97
CA LYS A 131 19.02 51.93 -43.33
C LYS A 131 20.21 51.18 -43.90
N PRO A 132 20.19 50.83 -45.21
CA PRO A 132 21.36 50.32 -45.88
C PRO A 132 22.43 51.41 -45.99
N LYS A 133 23.67 50.99 -46.25
CA LYS A 133 24.71 51.91 -46.70
C LYS A 133 24.45 52.27 -48.16
N ASP A 134 24.67 53.54 -48.51
CA ASP A 134 24.53 54.01 -49.89
C ASP A 134 25.43 53.19 -50.83
N SER A 135 24.88 52.77 -51.97
CA SER A 135 25.69 52.09 -52.99
C SER A 135 26.66 53.07 -53.66
N ALA A 136 27.74 52.52 -54.25
CA ALA A 136 28.69 53.34 -54.99
C ALA A 136 28.04 54.06 -56.20
N GLU A 137 27.03 53.45 -56.82
CA GLU A 137 26.24 54.06 -57.89
C GLU A 137 25.42 55.24 -57.36
N LEU A 138 24.77 55.08 -56.19
CA LEU A 138 24.02 56.15 -55.54
C LEU A 138 24.91 57.36 -55.21
N LEU A 139 26.09 57.10 -54.63
CA LEU A 139 27.08 58.12 -54.32
C LEU A 139 27.59 58.85 -55.57
N SER A 140 27.79 58.11 -56.66
CA SER A 140 28.18 58.67 -57.97
C SER A 140 27.09 59.56 -58.57
N LEU A 141 25.83 59.12 -58.50
CA LEU A 141 24.68 59.90 -58.98
C LEU A 141 24.50 61.18 -58.17
N ARG A 142 24.63 61.14 -56.84
CA ARG A 142 24.58 62.35 -55.99
C ARG A 142 25.69 63.34 -56.34
N LYS A 143 26.92 62.87 -56.58
CA LYS A 143 28.02 63.75 -57.03
C LYS A 143 27.76 64.36 -58.41
N THR A 144 27.13 63.59 -59.30
CA THR A 144 26.75 64.04 -60.65
C THR A 144 25.65 65.09 -60.58
N GLU A 145 24.62 64.87 -59.77
CA GLU A 145 23.53 65.82 -59.51
C GLU A 145 24.06 67.13 -58.94
N GLU A 146 24.96 67.08 -57.95
CA GLU A 146 25.62 68.27 -57.40
C GLU A 146 26.42 69.03 -58.48
N SER A 147 27.16 68.32 -59.33
CA SER A 147 27.92 68.93 -60.43
C SER A 147 27.01 69.61 -61.46
N LEU A 148 25.89 68.98 -61.84
CA LEU A 148 24.92 69.53 -62.78
C LEU A 148 24.22 70.76 -62.21
N ALA A 149 23.89 70.75 -60.91
CA ALA A 149 23.32 71.90 -60.23
C ALA A 149 24.30 73.09 -60.18
N ARG A 150 25.60 72.85 -59.91
CA ARG A 150 26.64 73.89 -59.94
C ARG A 150 26.88 74.47 -61.34
N GLN A 151 26.61 73.70 -62.38
CA GLN A 151 26.68 74.15 -63.78
C GLN A 151 25.37 74.80 -64.26
N GLU A 152 24.40 75.03 -63.36
CA GLU A 152 23.07 75.59 -63.64
C GLU A 152 22.23 74.76 -64.63
N ASN A 153 22.60 73.48 -64.85
CA ASN A 153 21.84 72.57 -65.71
C ASN A 153 20.72 71.89 -64.90
N TYR A 154 19.71 72.68 -64.54
CA TYR A 154 18.64 72.25 -63.63
C TYR A 154 17.76 71.13 -64.17
N GLN A 155 17.55 71.05 -65.49
CA GLN A 155 16.74 69.98 -66.09
C GLN A 155 17.41 68.62 -65.91
N GLU A 156 18.69 68.51 -66.25
CA GLU A 156 19.44 67.26 -66.07
C GLU A 156 19.66 66.91 -64.60
N ALA A 157 19.89 67.92 -63.74
CA ALA A 157 19.97 67.73 -62.30
C ALA A 157 18.66 67.13 -61.75
N HIS A 158 17.50 67.66 -62.15
CA HIS A 158 16.21 67.15 -61.71
C HIS A 158 15.92 65.72 -62.18
N LEU A 159 16.29 65.38 -63.43
CA LEU A 159 16.18 64.00 -63.93
C LEU A 159 17.10 63.04 -63.13
N THR A 160 18.32 63.49 -62.82
CA THR A 160 19.26 62.72 -61.99
C THR A 160 18.72 62.55 -60.57
N GLN A 161 18.11 63.58 -59.99
CA GLN A 161 17.46 63.53 -58.69
C GLN A 161 16.30 62.51 -58.65
N GLN A 162 15.43 62.48 -59.66
CA GLN A 162 14.36 61.46 -59.73
C GLN A 162 14.95 60.04 -59.78
N ARG A 163 16.06 59.85 -60.51
CA ARG A 163 16.75 58.55 -60.57
C ARG A 163 17.36 58.16 -59.21
N ILE A 164 17.96 59.10 -58.49
CA ILE A 164 18.45 58.88 -57.12
C ILE A 164 17.30 58.44 -56.21
N LEU A 165 16.19 59.18 -56.19
CA LEU A 165 15.04 58.86 -55.34
C LEU A 165 14.46 57.47 -55.64
N SER A 166 14.36 57.10 -56.92
CA SER A 166 13.92 55.77 -57.32
C SER A 166 14.88 54.67 -56.85
N MET A 167 16.20 54.89 -57.01
CA MET A 167 17.22 53.93 -56.59
C MET A 167 17.29 53.79 -55.06
N GLU A 168 17.20 54.89 -54.31
CA GLU A 168 17.14 54.89 -52.84
C GLU A 168 15.95 54.08 -52.34
N ARG A 169 14.79 54.25 -52.98
CA ARG A 169 13.59 53.49 -52.65
C ARG A 169 13.79 51.98 -52.84
N ASP A 170 14.29 51.59 -54.00
CA ASP A 170 14.52 50.18 -54.33
C ASP A 170 15.56 49.53 -53.40
N GLU A 171 16.66 50.24 -53.12
CA GLU A 171 17.71 49.78 -52.19
C GLU A 171 17.17 49.66 -50.76
N TYR A 172 16.37 50.63 -50.31
CA TYR A 172 15.74 50.62 -49.00
C TYR A 172 14.74 49.47 -48.85
N GLU A 173 13.89 49.22 -49.84
CA GLU A 173 12.91 48.12 -49.81
C GLU A 173 13.61 46.75 -49.78
N LYS A 174 14.62 46.54 -50.63
CA LYS A 174 15.43 45.31 -50.64
C LYS A 174 16.15 45.10 -49.30
N TRP A 175 16.75 46.15 -48.75
CA TRP A 175 17.40 46.10 -47.46
C TRP A 175 16.43 45.74 -46.34
N ASN A 176 15.27 46.41 -46.29
CA ASN A 176 14.28 46.17 -45.26
C ASN A 176 13.71 44.74 -45.31
N ALA A 177 13.48 44.21 -46.52
CA ALA A 177 13.06 42.81 -46.71
C ALA A 177 14.14 41.81 -46.23
N SER A 178 15.41 42.07 -46.55
CA SER A 178 16.54 41.26 -46.09
C SER A 178 16.71 41.32 -44.57
N ARG A 179 16.68 42.53 -43.99
CA ARG A 179 16.73 42.77 -42.54
C ARG A 179 15.62 42.02 -41.81
N THR A 180 14.38 42.17 -42.25
CA THR A 180 13.22 41.50 -41.65
C THR A 180 13.36 39.98 -41.72
N THR A 181 13.82 39.46 -42.84
CA THR A 181 14.06 38.01 -43.01
C THR A 181 15.16 37.50 -42.08
N LYS A 182 16.26 38.26 -41.93
CA LYS A 182 17.35 37.92 -41.01
C LYS A 182 16.86 37.87 -39.55
N ILE A 183 16.12 38.89 -39.11
CA ILE A 183 15.53 38.93 -37.76
C ILE A 183 14.61 37.71 -37.55
N ARG A 184 13.69 37.46 -38.49
CA ARG A 184 12.76 36.31 -38.42
C ARG A 184 13.49 34.98 -38.30
N ASN A 185 14.56 34.77 -39.07
CA ASN A 185 15.32 33.53 -39.05
C ASN A 185 16.03 33.32 -37.71
N LEU A 186 16.61 34.37 -37.13
CA LEU A 186 17.26 34.31 -35.83
C LEU A 186 16.25 34.03 -34.70
N ILE A 187 15.10 34.70 -34.72
CA ILE A 187 13.99 34.42 -33.79
C ILE A 187 13.51 32.97 -33.92
N SER A 188 13.37 32.46 -35.15
CA SER A 188 12.96 31.07 -35.40
C SER A 188 13.96 30.07 -34.81
N GLN A 189 15.26 30.34 -34.95
CA GLN A 189 16.31 29.49 -34.35
C GLN A 189 16.25 29.48 -32.83
N LEU A 190 16.00 30.64 -32.19
CA LEU A 190 15.83 30.71 -30.74
C LEU A 190 14.60 29.89 -30.29
N LYS A 191 13.45 30.10 -30.93
CA LYS A 191 12.21 29.36 -30.63
C LYS A 191 12.36 27.85 -30.79
N LEU A 192 13.14 27.40 -31.79
CA LEU A 192 13.45 25.98 -31.96
C LEU A 192 14.25 25.43 -30.77
N LYS A 193 15.26 26.16 -30.29
CA LYS A 193 16.02 25.77 -29.09
C LYS A 193 15.11 25.68 -27.86
N GLN A 194 14.26 26.68 -27.65
CA GLN A 194 13.30 26.73 -26.55
C GLN A 194 12.31 25.54 -26.61
N THR A 195 11.81 25.21 -27.81
CA THR A 195 10.92 24.05 -28.02
C THR A 195 11.62 22.73 -27.68
N ASN A 196 12.87 22.57 -28.09
CA ASN A 196 13.66 21.37 -27.77
C ASN A 196 13.93 21.25 -26.27
N GLU A 197 14.24 22.36 -25.59
CA GLU A 197 14.43 22.39 -24.14
C GLU A 197 13.14 21.97 -23.40
N LEU A 198 11.99 22.54 -23.78
CA LEU A 198 10.69 22.17 -23.22
C LEU A 198 10.35 20.70 -23.49
N GLY A 199 10.63 20.21 -24.69
CA GLY A 199 10.44 18.80 -25.03
C GLY A 199 11.28 17.87 -24.15
N ALA A 200 12.57 18.20 -23.95
CA ALA A 200 13.45 17.43 -23.06
C ALA A 200 12.98 17.47 -21.60
N LEU A 201 12.53 18.63 -21.12
CA LEU A 201 11.96 18.78 -19.78
C LEU A 201 10.69 17.93 -19.61
N GLN A 202 9.78 17.98 -20.57
CA GLN A 202 8.55 17.16 -20.56
C GLN A 202 8.87 15.67 -20.52
N GLN A 203 9.81 15.19 -21.35
CA GLN A 203 10.23 13.79 -21.32
C GLN A 203 10.84 13.38 -19.98
N ARG A 204 11.60 14.27 -19.33
CA ARG A 204 12.14 14.03 -17.98
C ARG A 204 11.03 13.95 -16.94
N ILE A 205 10.03 14.84 -17.00
CA ILE A 205 8.87 14.83 -16.10
C ILE A 205 8.10 13.51 -16.27
N LEU A 206 7.77 13.13 -17.50
CA LEU A 206 7.03 11.90 -17.80
C LEU A 206 7.79 10.65 -17.31
N SER A 207 9.10 10.60 -17.56
CA SER A 207 9.95 9.50 -17.11
C SER A 207 10.04 9.44 -15.59
N GLY A 208 10.10 10.59 -14.91
CA GLY A 208 10.06 10.69 -13.44
C GLY A 208 8.73 10.19 -12.86
N GLN A 209 7.60 10.57 -13.45
CA GLN A 209 6.28 10.09 -13.04
C GLN A 209 6.13 8.57 -13.20
N GLU A 210 6.64 8.02 -14.32
CA GLU A 210 6.59 6.58 -14.56
C GLU A 210 7.46 5.81 -13.56
N GLU A 211 8.66 6.32 -13.26
CA GLU A 211 9.52 5.71 -12.24
C GLU A 211 8.86 5.75 -10.85
N GLN A 212 8.19 6.84 -10.46
CA GLN A 212 7.43 6.87 -9.21
C GLN A 212 6.28 5.86 -9.18
N ARG A 213 5.51 5.73 -10.27
CA ARG A 213 4.45 4.72 -10.38
C ARG A 213 5.00 3.30 -10.23
N LYS A 214 6.14 3.03 -10.86
CA LYS A 214 6.82 1.75 -10.78
C LYS A 214 7.30 1.45 -9.35
N ILE A 215 7.94 2.41 -8.69
CA ILE A 215 8.39 2.25 -7.30
C ILE A 215 7.18 2.02 -6.37
N ARG A 216 6.10 2.81 -6.50
CA ARG A 216 4.85 2.61 -5.74
C ARG A 216 4.31 1.19 -5.92
N SER A 217 4.27 0.69 -7.16
CA SER A 217 3.81 -0.66 -7.45
C SER A 217 4.66 -1.74 -6.75
N GLN A 218 5.99 -1.61 -6.81
CA GLN A 218 6.90 -2.54 -6.16
C GLN A 218 6.81 -2.51 -4.63
N GLU A 219 6.68 -1.32 -4.04
CA GLU A 219 6.51 -1.20 -2.59
C GLU A 219 5.16 -1.73 -2.12
N LEU A 220 4.09 -1.51 -2.90
CA LEU A 220 2.77 -2.09 -2.64
C LEU A 220 2.83 -3.61 -2.66
N GLU A 221 3.51 -4.21 -3.64
CA GLU A 221 3.70 -5.66 -3.70
C GLU A 221 4.41 -6.20 -2.44
N LYS A 222 5.47 -5.51 -1.99
CA LYS A 222 6.17 -5.87 -0.75
C LYS A 222 5.26 -5.76 0.48
N LEU A 223 4.44 -4.71 0.56
CA LEU A 223 3.48 -4.53 1.66
C LEU A 223 2.44 -5.66 1.70
N LEU A 224 1.88 -6.02 0.53
CA LEU A 224 0.94 -7.12 0.42
C LEU A 224 1.59 -8.47 0.75
N GLN A 225 2.83 -8.68 0.31
CA GLN A 225 3.57 -9.90 0.62
C GLN A 225 3.84 -10.04 2.13
N LYS A 226 4.21 -8.94 2.81
CA LYS A 226 4.37 -8.90 4.27
C LYS A 226 3.07 -9.33 4.97
N TYR A 227 1.93 -8.76 4.57
CA TYR A 227 0.62 -9.14 5.12
C TYR A 227 0.27 -10.62 4.89
N GLN A 228 0.50 -11.12 3.67
CA GLN A 228 0.26 -12.53 3.36
C GLN A 228 1.12 -13.46 4.23
N ASN A 229 2.38 -13.10 4.47
CA ASN A 229 3.28 -13.89 5.30
C ASN A 229 2.80 -13.92 6.76
N VAL A 230 2.46 -12.77 7.34
CA VAL A 230 1.91 -12.67 8.71
C VAL A 230 0.63 -13.49 8.85
N ARG A 231 -0.27 -13.42 7.87
CA ARG A 231 -1.50 -14.23 7.88
C ARG A 231 -1.25 -15.72 7.81
N LYS A 232 -0.33 -16.16 6.95
CA LYS A 232 0.05 -17.58 6.84
C LYS A 232 0.67 -18.08 8.14
N GLU A 233 1.53 -17.27 8.76
CA GLU A 233 2.14 -17.58 10.04
C GLU A 233 1.09 -17.69 11.16
N LEU A 234 0.19 -16.72 11.28
CA LEU A 234 -0.91 -16.77 12.25
C LEU A 234 -1.75 -18.03 12.05
N THR A 235 -2.15 -18.33 10.81
CA THR A 235 -2.94 -19.53 10.49
C THR A 235 -2.19 -20.81 10.90
N SER A 236 -0.88 -20.87 10.67
CA SER A 236 -0.03 -21.99 11.09
C SER A 236 0.01 -22.13 12.62
N GLN A 237 0.18 -21.02 13.35
CA GLN A 237 0.18 -21.01 14.82
C GLN A 237 -1.18 -21.47 15.38
N GLN A 238 -2.28 -20.95 14.85
CA GLN A 238 -3.65 -21.32 15.23
C GLN A 238 -3.94 -22.80 14.99
N ASN A 239 -3.54 -23.34 13.83
CA ASN A 239 -3.66 -24.77 13.52
C ASN A 239 -2.86 -25.66 14.48
N GLN A 240 -1.66 -25.22 14.88
CA GLN A 240 -0.85 -25.92 15.87
C GLN A 240 -1.50 -25.88 17.25
N GLU A 241 -2.09 -24.76 17.66
CA GLU A 241 -2.81 -24.64 18.92
C GLU A 241 -4.03 -25.57 18.95
N ILE A 242 -4.84 -25.60 17.90
CA ILE A 242 -5.98 -26.52 17.78
C ILE A 242 -5.52 -27.98 17.88
N THR A 243 -4.45 -28.33 17.17
CA THR A 243 -3.88 -29.70 17.20
C THR A 243 -3.40 -30.07 18.61
N ARG A 244 -2.79 -29.13 19.35
CA ARG A 244 -2.36 -29.34 20.73
C ARG A 244 -3.56 -29.48 21.67
N LEU A 245 -4.58 -28.63 21.52
CA LEU A 245 -5.82 -28.70 22.31
C LEU A 245 -6.50 -30.07 22.13
N ASP A 246 -6.69 -30.51 20.89
CA ASP A 246 -7.27 -31.82 20.60
C ASP A 246 -6.45 -32.99 21.16
N LYS A 247 -5.11 -32.90 21.16
CA LYS A 247 -4.24 -33.91 21.78
C LYS A 247 -4.40 -33.93 23.30
N THR A 248 -4.45 -32.77 23.95
CA THR A 248 -4.66 -32.67 25.40
C THR A 248 -6.01 -33.26 25.80
N MET A 249 -7.07 -32.95 25.05
CA MET A 249 -8.41 -33.51 25.27
C MET A 249 -8.44 -35.04 25.09
N LYS A 250 -7.78 -35.56 24.05
CA LYS A 250 -7.67 -37.02 23.82
C LYS A 250 -6.88 -37.72 24.93
N ASN A 251 -5.77 -37.14 25.39
CA ASN A 251 -4.95 -37.73 26.46
C ASN A 251 -5.66 -37.76 27.81
N GLN A 252 -6.44 -36.72 28.15
CA GLN A 252 -7.31 -36.72 29.34
C GLN A 252 -8.40 -37.82 29.28
N SER A 253 -8.86 -38.16 28.07
CA SER A 253 -9.80 -39.27 27.84
C SER A 253 -9.12 -40.65 27.94
N ILE A 254 -7.91 -40.81 27.39
CA ILE A 254 -7.17 -42.09 27.40
C ILE A 254 -6.69 -42.47 28.82
N MET A 255 -6.17 -41.53 29.62
CA MET A 255 -5.75 -41.82 31.01
C MET A 255 -6.88 -42.41 31.88
N GLN A 256 -8.15 -42.16 31.53
CA GLN A 256 -9.31 -42.75 32.21
C GLN A 256 -9.62 -44.17 31.74
N GLN A 257 -9.47 -44.48 30.45
CA GLN A 257 -9.65 -45.85 29.94
C GLN A 257 -8.60 -46.80 30.52
N SER A 258 -7.34 -46.36 30.66
CA SER A 258 -6.26 -47.15 31.28
C SER A 258 -6.52 -47.43 32.76
N ARG A 259 -7.01 -46.43 33.52
CA ARG A 259 -7.35 -46.59 34.96
C ARG A 259 -8.61 -47.45 35.18
N MET A 260 -9.59 -47.39 34.27
CA MET A 260 -10.77 -48.28 34.32
C MET A 260 -10.44 -49.73 33.94
N ASN A 261 -9.53 -49.97 32.99
CA ASN A 261 -9.11 -51.32 32.62
C ASN A 261 -8.22 -51.98 33.70
N SER A 262 -7.37 -51.21 34.38
CA SER A 262 -6.63 -51.67 35.57
C SER A 262 -7.57 -52.13 36.70
N SER A 263 -8.68 -51.41 36.93
CA SER A 263 -9.67 -51.79 37.95
C SER A 263 -10.45 -53.08 37.60
N LYS A 264 -10.62 -53.39 36.30
CA LYS A 264 -11.23 -54.66 35.86
C LYS A 264 -10.29 -55.86 36.01
N MET A 265 -8.98 -55.68 35.80
CA MET A 265 -8.00 -56.77 35.98
C MET A 265 -7.84 -57.21 37.45
N ILE A 266 -7.89 -56.27 38.40
CA ILE A 266 -7.81 -56.59 39.84
C ILE A 266 -9.01 -57.44 40.29
N ASN A 267 -10.21 -57.15 39.79
CA ASN A 267 -11.40 -57.99 40.05
C ASN A 267 -11.36 -59.36 39.35
N SER A 268 -10.57 -59.52 38.29
CA SER A 268 -10.41 -60.83 37.62
C SER A 268 -9.40 -61.73 38.35
N GLN A 269 -8.41 -61.17 39.04
CA GLN A 269 -7.45 -61.95 39.83
C GLN A 269 -8.04 -62.43 41.17
N MET A 270 -8.99 -61.70 41.75
CA MET A 270 -9.69 -62.14 42.97
C MET A 270 -10.71 -63.28 42.76
N LYS A 271 -11.12 -63.58 41.52
CA LYS A 271 -12.09 -64.66 41.23
C LYS A 271 -11.47 -66.03 40.88
N LYS A 272 -10.14 -66.14 40.82
CA LYS A 272 -9.45 -67.41 40.49
C LYS A 272 -8.83 -68.13 41.70
N GLY A 273 -9.14 -67.70 42.93
CA GLY A 273 -8.58 -68.28 44.15
C GLY A 273 -9.38 -69.43 44.80
N ASP A 274 -10.64 -69.64 44.41
CA ASP A 274 -11.58 -70.46 45.19
C ASP A 274 -12.22 -71.64 44.41
N GLU A 275 -11.50 -72.28 43.49
CA GLU A 275 -11.98 -73.52 42.82
C GLU A 275 -10.92 -74.63 42.74
N GLU A 276 -10.18 -74.90 43.81
CA GLU A 276 -9.48 -76.20 43.98
C GLU A 276 -9.47 -76.62 45.45
N ASN A 277 -10.56 -77.26 45.90
CA ASN A 277 -10.53 -78.32 46.93
C ASN A 277 -11.95 -78.79 47.24
N PHE A 278 -12.46 -79.76 46.49
CA PHE A 278 -13.43 -80.74 47.03
C PHE A 278 -13.44 -81.96 46.11
N TYR A 279 -12.74 -83.03 46.50
CA TYR A 279 -13.17 -84.44 46.44
C TYR A 279 -11.97 -85.34 46.80
N ILE A 280 -11.84 -85.67 48.09
CA ILE A 280 -11.16 -86.90 48.56
C ILE A 280 -12.13 -87.61 49.50
N LYS A 281 -12.85 -88.60 48.98
CA LYS A 281 -12.90 -90.00 49.44
C LYS A 281 -13.94 -90.77 48.64
#